data_AF-R7U558-F1
#
_entry.id   AF-R7U558-F1
#
_cell.length_a   1.000
_cell.length_b   1.000
_cell.length_c   1.000
_cell.angle_alpha   90.00
_cell.angle_beta   90.00
_cell.angle_gamma   90.00
#
_symmetry.space_group_name_H-M   'P 1'
#
loop_
_entity.id
_entity.type
_entity.pdbx_description
1 polymer ?
#
loop_
_entity_poly.entity_id
_entity_poly.type
_entity_poly.pdbx_seq_one_letter_code
_entity_poly.pdbx_strand_id
1 'polypeptide(L)'
;MAASNYIHTRKPRGENWRIEEELVLMKAYGKHRDVIEGKFSSGVSLQYKWRAWEQVAAFVCSHQGPQRTTEECKAKVKNIKAKAKKKRDEALQNGRSLPITLSQAELLFLEIDKKEPQTERKSGGAWSSDDVTEGNLNDMNTARLTSILEPREEDGVHPMRGIKREYEEEEEEEEMNEEEARDSMDIVSLQRQVLLLKKEKLEEEREHRQIKFKLEVEKLKLEIDILKAKPLS
;
A
#
# COMPACT_ATOMS: atom_id res chain seq x y z
N MET A 1 -5.16 -34.19 32.04
CA MET A 1 -4.76 -33.37 30.87
C MET A 1 -5.91 -32.42 30.58
N ALA A 2 -5.75 -31.12 30.80
CA ALA A 2 -6.80 -30.12 30.54
C ALA A 2 -6.62 -29.56 29.13
N ALA A 3 -7.60 -29.77 28.26
CA ALA A 3 -7.63 -29.18 26.93
C ALA A 3 -7.95 -27.68 27.05
N SER A 4 -7.05 -26.84 26.52
CA SER A 4 -7.24 -25.40 26.42
C SER A 4 -8.32 -25.10 25.37
N ASN A 5 -9.53 -24.76 25.82
CA ASN A 5 -10.63 -24.34 24.95
C ASN A 5 -10.35 -22.92 24.42
N TYR A 6 -9.64 -22.83 23.29
CA TYR A 6 -9.47 -21.58 22.56
C TYR A 6 -10.77 -21.23 21.83
N ILE A 7 -11.63 -20.44 22.49
CA ILE A 7 -12.83 -19.88 21.88
C ILE A 7 -12.37 -18.90 20.79
N HIS A 8 -12.49 -19.30 19.52
CA HIS A 8 -12.29 -18.40 18.38
C HIS A 8 -13.46 -17.41 18.32
N THR A 9 -13.32 -16.27 18.99
CA THR A 9 -14.26 -15.16 18.83
C THR A 9 -13.99 -14.50 17.48
N ARG A 10 -14.88 -14.71 16.50
CA ARG A 10 -14.83 -13.98 15.22
C ARG A 10 -14.90 -12.49 15.51
N LYS A 11 -13.94 -11.71 15.01
CA LYS A 11 -13.96 -10.25 15.15
C LYS A 11 -15.28 -9.71 14.59
N PRO A 12 -15.98 -8.83 15.31
CA PRO A 12 -17.17 -8.19 14.79
C PRO A 12 -16.82 -7.40 13.52
N ARG A 13 -17.70 -7.45 12.52
CA ARG A 13 -17.51 -6.68 11.29
C ARG A 13 -17.49 -5.18 11.63
N GLY A 14 -16.52 -4.46 11.07
CA GLY A 14 -16.45 -3.00 11.18
C GLY A 14 -17.63 -2.30 10.48
N GLU A 15 -17.82 -1.02 10.79
CA GLU A 15 -18.87 -0.20 10.15
C GLU A 15 -18.63 -0.08 8.64
N ASN A 16 -19.69 -0.07 7.85
CA ASN A 16 -19.59 0.07 6.38
C ASN A 16 -19.01 1.43 5.99
N TRP A 17 -18.32 1.47 4.85
CA TRP A 17 -17.79 2.71 4.28
C TRP A 17 -18.91 3.55 3.66
N ARG A 18 -18.91 4.85 3.96
CA ARG A 18 -19.86 5.80 3.34
C ARG A 18 -19.31 6.31 2.01
N ILE A 19 -20.20 6.73 1.10
CA ILE A 19 -19.79 7.24 -0.22
C ILE A 19 -18.87 8.48 -0.07
N GLU A 20 -19.24 9.40 0.82
CA GLU A 20 -18.44 10.61 1.10
C GLU A 20 -17.07 10.27 1.72
N GLU A 21 -17.04 9.25 2.59
CA GLU A 21 -15.82 8.76 3.24
C GLU A 21 -14.86 8.15 2.22
N GLU A 22 -15.37 7.34 1.28
CA GLU A 22 -14.57 6.79 0.16
C GLU A 22 -13.98 7.90 -0.73
N LEU A 23 -14.75 8.97 -0.97
CA LEU A 23 -14.29 10.11 -1.75
C LEU A 23 -13.18 10.88 -1.03
N VAL A 24 -13.34 11.14 0.28
CA VAL A 24 -12.33 11.78 1.13
C VAL A 24 -11.05 10.95 1.16
N LEU A 25 -11.18 9.63 1.35
CA LEU A 25 -10.07 8.68 1.30
C LEU A 25 -9.31 8.78 -0.02
N MET A 26 -10.02 8.78 -1.15
CA MET A 26 -9.38 8.82 -2.46
C MET A 26 -8.70 10.17 -2.76
N LYS A 27 -9.27 11.28 -2.27
CA LYS A 27 -8.62 12.60 -2.33
C LYS A 27 -7.33 12.65 -1.52
N ALA A 28 -7.34 12.11 -0.31
CA ALA A 28 -6.17 12.04 0.54
C ALA A 28 -5.09 11.14 -0.07
N TYR A 29 -5.49 9.96 -0.54
CA TYR A 29 -4.62 9.04 -1.27
C TYR A 29 -3.94 9.71 -2.46
N GLY A 30 -4.71 10.43 -3.29
CA GLY A 30 -4.18 11.12 -4.47
C GLY A 30 -3.06 12.12 -4.14
N LYS A 31 -3.14 12.81 -2.99
CA LYS A 31 -2.09 13.76 -2.54
C LYS A 31 -0.80 13.07 -2.11
N HIS A 32 -0.87 11.81 -1.68
CA HIS A 32 0.26 11.05 -1.16
C HIS A 32 0.68 9.89 -2.08
N ARG A 33 0.03 9.75 -3.25
CA ARG A 33 0.22 8.64 -4.18
C ARG A 33 1.68 8.42 -4.53
N ASP A 34 2.42 9.48 -4.85
CA ASP A 34 3.80 9.39 -5.30
C ASP A 34 4.72 8.75 -4.25
N VAL A 35 4.45 8.99 -2.96
CA VAL A 35 5.18 8.36 -1.87
C VAL A 35 4.68 6.93 -1.65
N ILE A 36 3.37 6.72 -1.67
CA ILE A 36 2.74 5.42 -1.40
C ILE A 36 3.10 4.38 -2.47
N GLU A 37 2.96 4.74 -3.75
CA GLU A 37 3.21 3.88 -4.90
C GLU A 37 4.63 4.00 -5.45
N GLY A 38 5.39 5.03 -5.06
CA GLY A 38 6.77 5.23 -5.51
C GLY A 38 7.68 4.05 -5.19
N LYS A 39 8.63 3.77 -6.07
CA LYS A 39 9.64 2.73 -5.83
C LYS A 39 10.48 3.10 -4.61
N PHE A 40 10.90 2.09 -3.84
CA PHE A 40 11.80 2.32 -2.73
C PHE A 40 13.12 2.91 -3.24
N SER A 41 13.53 4.02 -2.61
CA SER A 41 14.75 4.77 -2.94
C SER A 41 15.26 5.46 -1.69
N SER A 42 16.44 6.10 -1.76
CA SER A 42 16.96 6.91 -0.65
C SER A 42 15.99 8.02 -0.23
N GLY A 43 15.14 8.51 -1.13
CA GLY A 43 14.10 9.51 -0.84
C GLY A 43 12.72 8.95 -0.46
N VAL A 44 12.45 7.66 -0.70
CA VAL A 44 11.18 7.00 -0.39
C VAL A 44 11.47 5.67 0.30
N SER A 45 11.46 5.71 1.64
CA SER A 45 11.66 4.53 2.49
C SER A 45 10.33 3.99 3.02
N LEU A 46 10.35 2.78 3.59
CA LEU A 46 9.19 2.17 4.25
C LEU A 46 8.57 3.09 5.32
N GLN A 47 9.42 3.79 6.07
CA GLN A 47 8.97 4.76 7.07
C GLN A 47 8.22 5.93 6.44
N TYR A 48 8.67 6.45 5.30
CA TYR A 48 7.94 7.50 4.57
C TYR A 48 6.60 7.00 4.04
N LYS A 49 6.55 5.78 3.50
CA LYS A 49 5.29 5.16 3.06
C LYS A 49 4.32 4.95 4.22
N TRP A 50 4.80 4.47 5.36
CA TRP A 50 3.97 4.28 6.54
C TRP A 50 3.40 5.61 7.04
N ARG A 51 4.24 6.64 7.14
CA ARG A 51 3.82 7.99 7.54
C ARG A 51 2.81 8.61 6.58
N ALA A 52 2.98 8.39 5.28
CA ALA A 52 2.02 8.84 4.28
C ALA A 52 0.64 8.17 4.50
N TRP A 53 0.62 6.87 4.80
CA TRP A 53 -0.62 6.17 5.14
C TRP A 53 -1.24 6.62 6.46
N GLU A 54 -0.44 6.93 7.48
CA GLU A 54 -0.93 7.53 8.73
C GLU A 54 -1.57 8.90 8.48
N GLN A 55 -0.96 9.74 7.64
CA GLN A 55 -1.52 11.03 7.26
C GLN A 55 -2.85 10.88 6.50
N VAL A 56 -2.95 9.89 5.61
CA VAL A 56 -4.21 9.56 4.93
C VAL A 56 -5.29 9.16 5.95
N ALA A 57 -4.99 8.23 6.85
CA ALA A 57 -5.95 7.78 7.87
C ALA A 57 -6.36 8.92 8.81
N ALA A 58 -5.41 9.72 9.29
CA ALA A 58 -5.68 10.88 10.13
C ALA A 58 -6.59 11.89 9.43
N PHE A 59 -6.38 12.12 8.13
CA PHE A 59 -7.23 13.01 7.35
C PHE A 59 -8.64 12.45 7.17
N VAL A 60 -8.80 11.14 6.96
CA VAL A 60 -10.14 10.51 6.89
C VAL A 60 -10.85 10.65 8.24
N CYS A 61 -10.15 10.37 9.34
CA CYS A 61 -10.69 10.47 10.70
C CYS A 61 -11.00 11.91 11.15
N SER A 62 -10.40 12.92 10.52
CA SER A 62 -10.73 14.32 10.78
C SER A 62 -12.05 14.75 10.14
N HIS A 63 -12.64 13.93 9.26
CA HIS A 63 -13.96 14.14 8.69
C HIS A 63 -15.03 13.45 9.53
N GLN A 64 -16.29 13.85 9.38
CA GLN A 64 -17.39 13.23 10.11
C GLN A 64 -17.55 11.77 9.67
N GLY A 65 -17.37 10.84 10.61
CA GLY A 65 -17.52 9.41 10.33
C GLY A 65 -16.90 8.53 11.41
N PRO A 66 -16.95 7.21 11.20
CA PRO A 66 -16.28 6.24 12.06
C PRO A 66 -14.78 6.46 12.03
N GLN A 67 -14.10 6.21 13.15
CA GLN A 67 -12.64 6.21 13.17
C GLN A 67 -12.14 5.01 12.37
N ARG A 68 -11.29 5.27 11.37
CA ARG A 68 -10.69 4.24 10.52
C ARG A 68 -9.23 4.04 10.87
N THR A 69 -8.80 2.78 10.83
CA THR A 69 -7.38 2.47 10.96
C THR A 69 -6.67 2.66 9.63
N THR A 70 -5.34 2.76 9.71
CA THR A 70 -4.47 2.81 8.54
C THR A 70 -4.65 1.56 7.65
N GLU A 71 -4.85 0.40 8.26
CA GLU A 71 -5.06 -0.88 7.55
C GLU A 71 -6.40 -0.90 6.81
N GLU A 72 -7.47 -0.42 7.45
CA GLU A 72 -8.78 -0.30 6.81
C GLU A 72 -8.73 0.65 5.61
N CYS A 73 -8.04 1.79 5.74
CA CYS A 73 -7.83 2.73 4.64
C CYS A 73 -7.07 2.07 3.47
N LYS A 74 -5.97 1.35 3.75
CA LYS A 74 -5.20 0.62 2.74
C LYS A 74 -6.05 -0.41 2.00
N ALA A 75 -6.75 -1.27 2.73
CA ALA A 75 -7.61 -2.29 2.16
C ALA A 75 -8.71 -1.67 1.29
N LYS A 76 -9.30 -0.56 1.75
CA LYS A 76 -10.33 0.13 1.00
C LYS A 76 -9.81 0.75 -0.29
N VAL A 77 -8.64 1.38 -0.26
CA VAL A 77 -8.00 1.90 -1.49
C VAL A 77 -7.72 0.76 -2.47
N LYS A 78 -7.16 -0.37 -2.03
CA LYS A 78 -6.93 -1.56 -2.89
C LYS A 78 -8.23 -2.00 -3.57
N ASN A 79 -9.31 -2.10 -2.80
CA ASN A 79 -10.64 -2.47 -3.32
C ASN A 79 -11.18 -1.47 -4.35
N ILE A 80 -11.08 -0.17 -4.09
CA ILE A 80 -11.55 0.86 -5.03
C ILE A 80 -10.75 0.79 -6.34
N LYS A 81 -9.42 0.65 -6.26
CA LYS A 81 -8.55 0.52 -7.43
C LYS A 81 -8.89 -0.69 -8.27
N ALA A 82 -9.03 -1.86 -7.64
CA ALA A 82 -9.37 -3.10 -8.32
C ALA A 82 -10.72 -2.98 -9.04
N LYS A 83 -11.75 -2.48 -8.34
CA LYS A 83 -13.09 -2.28 -8.93
C LYS A 83 -13.08 -1.27 -10.08
N ALA A 84 -12.38 -0.16 -9.93
CA ALA A 84 -12.29 0.87 -10.95
C ALA A 84 -11.59 0.36 -12.22
N LYS A 85 -10.46 -0.37 -12.07
CA LYS A 85 -9.75 -0.99 -13.20
C LYS A 85 -10.61 -2.04 -13.89
N LYS A 86 -11.19 -2.97 -13.13
CA LYS A 86 -12.08 -4.01 -13.67
C LYS A 86 -13.22 -3.42 -14.51
N LYS A 87 -13.94 -2.44 -13.96
CA LYS A 87 -15.03 -1.76 -14.67
C LYS A 87 -14.55 -1.03 -15.94
N ARG A 88 -13.36 -0.42 -15.90
CA ARG A 88 -12.76 0.21 -17.08
C ARG A 88 -12.43 -0.83 -18.15
N ASP A 89 -11.79 -1.93 -17.75
CA ASP A 89 -11.32 -2.95 -18.67
C ASP A 89 -12.52 -3.70 -19.31
N GLU A 90 -13.57 -3.98 -18.53
CA GLU A 90 -14.86 -4.50 -19.03
C GLU A 90 -15.51 -3.55 -20.06
N ALA A 91 -15.46 -2.24 -19.84
CA ALA A 91 -16.01 -1.27 -20.79
C ALA A 91 -15.20 -1.22 -22.10
N LEU A 92 -13.87 -1.29 -22.00
CA LEU A 92 -12.98 -1.34 -23.17
C LEU A 92 -13.21 -2.61 -24.00
N GLN A 93 -13.33 -3.77 -23.36
CA GLN A 93 -13.63 -5.04 -24.05
C GLN A 93 -14.97 -5.00 -24.78
N ASN A 94 -15.98 -4.35 -24.21
CA ASN A 94 -17.30 -4.22 -24.81
C ASN A 94 -17.40 -3.05 -25.83
N GLY A 95 -16.31 -2.33 -26.09
CA GLY A 95 -16.30 -1.16 -26.98
C GLY A 95 -17.18 0.00 -26.49
N ARG A 96 -17.45 0.08 -25.19
CA ARG A 96 -18.34 1.07 -24.56
C ARG A 96 -17.53 2.13 -23.83
N SER A 97 -18.13 3.31 -23.65
CA SER A 97 -17.61 4.32 -22.74
C SER A 97 -17.61 3.81 -21.29
N LEU A 98 -16.83 4.45 -20.41
CA LEU A 98 -16.76 4.12 -18.98
C LEU A 98 -18.16 3.87 -18.41
N PRO A 99 -18.34 2.81 -17.59
CA PRO A 99 -19.67 2.42 -17.15
C PRO A 99 -20.23 3.48 -16.20
N ILE A 100 -21.52 3.80 -16.37
CA ILE A 100 -22.27 4.77 -15.55
C ILE A 100 -22.30 4.36 -14.06
N THR A 101 -21.98 3.10 -13.76
CA THR A 101 -21.98 2.51 -12.42
C THR A 101 -20.71 2.77 -11.61
N LEU A 102 -19.77 3.57 -12.11
CA LEU A 102 -18.58 3.95 -11.33
C LEU A 102 -18.97 4.87 -10.17
N SER A 103 -18.48 4.56 -8.97
CA SER A 103 -18.61 5.47 -7.83
C SER A 103 -17.74 6.72 -8.03
N GLN A 104 -18.04 7.79 -7.31
CA GLN A 104 -17.26 9.03 -7.39
C GLN A 104 -15.79 8.82 -6.99
N ALA A 105 -15.52 7.93 -6.02
CA ALA A 105 -14.16 7.57 -5.62
C ALA A 105 -13.44 6.74 -6.72
N GLU A 106 -14.16 5.84 -7.40
CA GLU A 106 -13.62 5.08 -8.52
C GLU A 106 -13.27 6.00 -9.72
N LEU A 107 -14.13 6.97 -10.02
CA LEU A 107 -13.87 7.99 -11.05
C LEU A 107 -12.63 8.83 -10.71
N LEU A 108 -12.53 9.28 -9.45
CA LEU A 108 -11.38 10.07 -9.00
C LEU A 108 -10.09 9.25 -9.09
N PHE A 109 -10.12 7.97 -8.75
CA PHE A 109 -8.97 7.09 -8.94
C PHE A 109 -8.53 7.03 -10.41
N LEU A 110 -9.47 6.80 -11.35
CA LEU A 110 -9.13 6.76 -12.77
C LEU A 110 -8.58 8.10 -13.29
N GLU A 111 -8.99 9.23 -12.71
CA GLU A 111 -8.42 10.53 -13.02
C GLU A 111 -6.99 10.67 -12.48
N ILE A 112 -6.75 10.25 -11.24
CA ILE A 112 -5.42 10.23 -10.63
C ILE A 112 -4.46 9.35 -11.45
N ASP A 113 -4.91 8.17 -11.88
CA ASP A 113 -4.12 7.20 -12.67
C ASP A 113 -3.77 7.73 -14.07
N LYS A 114 -4.58 8.64 -14.64
CA LYS A 114 -4.35 9.24 -15.96
C LYS A 114 -3.37 10.41 -15.98
N LYS A 115 -3.17 11.10 -14.85
CA LYS A 115 -2.36 12.33 -14.79
C LYS A 115 -0.84 12.11 -14.84
N GLU A 116 -0.39 10.89 -15.08
CA GLU A 116 1.03 10.56 -15.12
C GLU A 116 1.60 10.55 -16.56
N PRO A 117 2.62 11.37 -16.88
CA PRO A 117 3.45 11.12 -18.06
C PRO A 117 4.26 9.84 -17.82
N GLN A 118 4.23 8.92 -18.80
CA GLN A 118 5.03 7.69 -18.83
C GLN A 118 6.54 8.01 -18.82
N THR A 119 7.11 8.36 -17.67
CA THR A 119 8.57 8.36 -17.48
C THR A 119 8.93 7.05 -16.79
N GLU A 120 9.54 6.16 -17.57
CA GLU A 120 10.25 4.95 -17.14
C GLU A 120 9.41 3.72 -16.75
N ARG A 121 8.60 3.23 -17.71
CA ARG A 121 8.39 1.78 -17.84
C ARG A 121 9.27 1.24 -18.96
N LYS A 122 10.55 0.97 -18.66
CA LYS A 122 11.35 0.05 -19.50
C LYS A 122 10.74 -1.34 -19.35
N SER A 123 10.07 -1.79 -20.40
CA SER A 123 9.76 -3.20 -20.65
C SER A 123 11.07 -4.00 -20.66
N GLY A 124 11.26 -4.84 -19.65
CA GLY A 124 12.38 -5.77 -19.58
C GLY A 124 12.00 -7.11 -20.21
N GLY A 125 12.75 -7.50 -21.26
CA GLY A 125 13.00 -8.87 -21.74
C GLY A 125 11.78 -9.72 -22.10
N ALA A 126 11.38 -9.95 -23.35
CA ALA A 126 12.20 -10.46 -24.46
C ALA A 126 13.22 -11.52 -23.98
N TRP A 127 12.71 -12.68 -23.55
CA TRP A 127 13.50 -13.90 -23.55
C TRP A 127 13.48 -14.45 -24.97
N SER A 128 14.59 -14.18 -25.64
CA SER A 128 15.04 -14.90 -26.82
C SER A 128 15.20 -16.37 -26.43
N SER A 129 14.52 -17.26 -27.15
CA SER A 129 14.92 -18.67 -27.27
C SER A 129 14.83 -19.01 -28.74
N ASP A 130 15.98 -18.97 -29.41
CA ASP A 130 16.17 -19.71 -30.65
C ASP A 130 16.14 -21.21 -30.29
N ASP A 131 15.30 -22.00 -30.95
CA ASP A 131 15.75 -23.15 -31.73
C ASP A 131 14.66 -23.67 -32.69
N VAL A 132 15.15 -24.31 -33.74
CA VAL A 132 14.60 -24.61 -35.07
C VAL A 132 13.63 -25.79 -35.11
N THR A 133 12.64 -25.77 -36.00
CA THR A 133 12.41 -26.88 -36.97
C THR A 133 11.47 -26.49 -38.12
N GLU A 134 11.92 -26.86 -39.31
CA GLU A 134 11.38 -26.61 -40.63
C GLU A 134 10.08 -27.36 -40.93
N GLY A 135 9.33 -26.82 -41.89
CA GLY A 135 8.58 -27.62 -42.87
C GLY A 135 7.06 -27.58 -42.76
N ASN A 136 6.41 -26.79 -43.62
CA ASN A 136 5.81 -27.30 -44.86
C ASN A 136 4.65 -26.38 -45.32
N LEU A 137 4.70 -25.96 -46.58
CA LEU A 137 3.57 -25.38 -47.30
C LEU A 137 2.56 -26.49 -47.63
N ASN A 138 1.26 -26.23 -47.45
CA ASN A 138 0.26 -26.27 -48.52
C ASN A 138 -1.18 -26.12 -48.04
N ASP A 139 -1.93 -25.42 -48.89
CA ASP A 139 -3.34 -25.52 -49.24
C ASP A 139 -4.44 -25.35 -48.17
N MET A 140 -5.31 -24.34 -48.30
CA MET A 140 -6.40 -24.13 -49.26
C MET A 140 -7.71 -24.84 -48.84
N ASN A 141 -8.82 -24.12 -49.06
CA ASN A 141 -10.21 -24.53 -49.02
C ASN A 141 -10.89 -24.56 -47.63
N THR A 142 -11.96 -23.80 -47.38
CA THR A 142 -13.23 -23.97 -48.11
C THR A 142 -14.13 -22.75 -47.92
N ALA A 143 -14.63 -22.23 -49.05
CA ALA A 143 -15.87 -21.48 -49.07
C ALA A 143 -17.05 -22.45 -48.89
N ARG A 144 -18.04 -22.10 -48.06
CA ARG A 144 -19.44 -22.44 -48.33
C ARG A 144 -20.41 -21.50 -47.61
N LEU A 145 -20.95 -20.59 -48.41
CA LEU A 145 -22.29 -20.00 -48.26
C LEU A 145 -23.32 -21.09 -47.93
N THR A 146 -24.29 -20.78 -47.06
CA THR A 146 -25.70 -20.60 -47.45
C THR A 146 -26.57 -20.17 -46.27
N SER A 147 -27.34 -19.08 -46.51
CA SER A 147 -28.73 -18.77 -46.12
C SER A 147 -29.28 -19.31 -44.79
N ILE A 148 -29.99 -18.48 -44.01
CA ILE A 148 -31.44 -18.27 -44.16
C ILE A 148 -31.87 -16.93 -43.52
N LEU A 149 -32.67 -16.15 -44.28
CA LEU A 149 -33.46 -15.01 -43.82
C LEU A 149 -34.74 -15.50 -43.09
N GLU A 150 -35.00 -14.92 -41.91
CA GLU A 150 -36.29 -14.39 -41.36
C GLU A 150 -37.59 -15.25 -41.33
N PRO A 151 -38.68 -14.82 -40.64
CA PRO A 151 -38.85 -14.24 -39.28
C PRO A 151 -39.98 -15.00 -38.51
N ARG A 152 -40.39 -14.53 -37.29
CA ARG A 152 -41.79 -14.36 -36.83
C ARG A 152 -42.07 -14.62 -35.32
N GLU A 153 -42.58 -13.54 -34.69
CA GLU A 153 -43.59 -13.34 -33.62
C GLU A 153 -43.62 -14.13 -32.28
N GLU A 154 -43.53 -13.33 -31.22
CA GLU A 154 -44.40 -13.20 -30.03
C GLU A 154 -44.43 -14.22 -28.86
N ASP A 155 -44.48 -13.58 -27.68
CA ASP A 155 -45.02 -13.97 -26.38
C ASP A 155 -44.36 -15.07 -25.53
N GLY A 156 -43.79 -14.62 -24.41
CA GLY A 156 -43.39 -15.50 -23.31
C GLY A 156 -42.66 -14.78 -22.19
N VAL A 157 -43.42 -14.15 -21.28
CA VAL A 157 -42.93 -13.70 -19.97
C VAL A 157 -42.32 -14.90 -19.24
N HIS A 158 -41.01 -14.87 -18.99
CA HIS A 158 -40.36 -15.77 -18.04
C HIS A 158 -39.60 -15.01 -16.94
N PRO A 159 -39.82 -15.40 -15.67
CA PRO A 159 -39.36 -14.64 -14.51
C PRO A 159 -37.86 -14.77 -14.30
N MET A 160 -37.28 -13.70 -13.77
CA MET A 160 -35.90 -13.58 -13.27
C MET A 160 -35.48 -14.84 -12.48
N ARG A 161 -34.72 -15.73 -13.11
CA ARG A 161 -33.94 -16.73 -12.38
C ARG A 161 -32.75 -16.02 -11.75
N GLY A 162 -32.72 -16.03 -10.42
CA GLY A 162 -31.62 -15.54 -9.63
C GLY A 162 -30.32 -16.18 -10.10
N ILE A 163 -29.44 -15.36 -10.67
CA ILE A 163 -28.05 -15.69 -10.88
C ILE A 163 -27.46 -15.80 -9.46
N LYS A 164 -27.30 -17.03 -8.98
CA LYS A 164 -26.36 -17.34 -7.90
C LYS A 164 -25.00 -16.92 -8.42
N ARG A 165 -24.59 -15.71 -8.02
CA ARG A 165 -23.27 -15.18 -8.25
C ARG A 165 -22.35 -15.92 -7.29
N GLU A 166 -21.83 -17.05 -7.72
CA GLU A 166 -20.66 -17.68 -7.12
C GLU A 166 -19.52 -16.67 -7.33
N TYR A 167 -19.21 -15.94 -6.27
CA TYR A 167 -17.98 -15.17 -6.20
C TYR A 167 -16.87 -16.21 -6.02
N GLU A 168 -16.19 -16.55 -7.10
CA GLU A 168 -14.83 -17.07 -6.99
C GLU A 168 -14.00 -15.90 -6.42
N GLU A 169 -13.79 -15.93 -5.10
CA GLU A 169 -12.76 -15.16 -4.44
C GLU A 169 -11.42 -15.71 -4.96
N GLU A 170 -10.94 -15.14 -6.06
CA GLU A 170 -9.50 -15.17 -6.36
C GLU A 170 -8.83 -14.32 -5.27
N GLU A 171 -8.59 -14.95 -4.11
CA GLU A 171 -7.56 -14.53 -3.16
C GLU A 171 -6.23 -14.59 -3.92
N GLU A 172 -5.90 -13.52 -4.64
CA GLU A 172 -4.50 -13.15 -4.83
C GLU A 172 -3.98 -12.80 -3.42
N GLU A 173 -3.67 -13.84 -2.65
CA GLU A 173 -2.70 -13.75 -1.59
C GLU A 173 -1.44 -13.19 -2.26
N GLU A 174 -1.21 -11.89 -2.12
CA GLU A 174 0.14 -11.37 -2.15
C GLU A 174 0.84 -12.06 -0.97
N GLU A 175 1.25 -13.32 -1.18
CA GLU A 175 2.23 -14.01 -0.36
C GLU A 175 3.42 -13.07 -0.35
N MET A 176 3.49 -12.21 0.68
CA MET A 176 4.75 -11.64 1.11
C MET A 176 5.65 -12.85 1.28
N ASN A 177 6.62 -12.97 0.39
CA ASN A 177 7.63 -14.02 0.45
C ASN A 177 8.07 -14.10 1.92
N GLU A 178 8.00 -15.27 2.56
CA GLU A 178 8.29 -15.39 4.00
C GLU A 178 9.65 -14.76 4.36
N GLU A 179 10.56 -14.74 3.39
CA GLU A 179 11.83 -14.04 3.42
C GLU A 179 11.68 -12.50 3.56
N GLU A 180 10.80 -11.87 2.77
CA GLU A 180 10.51 -10.42 2.85
C GLU A 180 9.77 -10.04 4.15
N ALA A 181 8.93 -10.92 4.68
CA ALA A 181 8.27 -10.72 5.98
C ALA A 181 9.27 -10.82 7.14
N ARG A 182 10.22 -11.77 7.07
CA ARG A 182 11.33 -11.90 8.02
C ARG A 182 12.28 -10.70 7.94
N ASP A 183 12.65 -10.30 6.72
CA ASP A 183 13.50 -9.12 6.49
C ASP A 183 12.85 -7.85 7.01
N SER A 184 11.54 -7.66 6.81
CA SER A 184 10.79 -6.53 7.36
C SER A 184 10.77 -6.54 8.90
N MET A 185 10.62 -7.71 9.52
CA MET A 185 10.65 -7.86 10.98
C MET A 185 12.05 -7.57 11.54
N ASP A 186 13.09 -8.02 10.85
CA ASP A 186 14.49 -7.79 11.20
C ASP A 186 14.88 -6.32 11.04
N ILE A 187 14.40 -5.64 10.00
CA ILE A 187 14.61 -4.20 9.80
C ILE A 187 13.98 -3.40 10.96
N VAL A 188 12.77 -3.73 11.39
CA VAL A 188 12.11 -3.05 12.52
C VAL A 188 12.85 -3.31 13.84
N SER A 189 13.30 -4.56 14.05
CA SER A 189 14.12 -4.95 15.21
C SER A 189 15.44 -4.17 15.26
N LEU A 190 16.15 -4.09 14.13
CA LEU A 190 17.39 -3.33 13.99
C LEU A 190 17.18 -1.83 14.21
N GLN A 191 16.11 -1.25 13.65
CA GLN A 191 15.78 0.17 13.89
C GLN A 191 15.53 0.46 15.37
N ARG A 192 14.84 -0.43 16.08
CA ARG A 192 14.63 -0.31 17.52
C ARG A 192 15.95 -0.39 18.29
N GLN A 193 16.85 -1.29 17.90
CA GLN A 193 18.15 -1.45 18.55
C GLN A 193 19.07 -0.24 18.29
N VAL A 194 19.07 0.30 17.08
CA VAL A 194 19.79 1.54 16.73
C VAL A 194 19.27 2.72 17.56
N LEU A 195 17.95 2.84 17.77
CA LEU A 195 17.38 3.88 18.61
C LEU A 195 17.78 3.74 20.09
N LEU A 196 17.82 2.52 20.61
CA LEU A 196 18.26 2.25 21.98
C LEU A 196 19.74 2.61 22.16
N LEU A 197 20.62 2.15 21.26
CA LEU A 197 22.05 2.49 21.29
C LEU A 197 22.28 4.00 21.15
N LYS A 198 21.49 4.68 20.32
CA LYS A 198 21.58 6.14 20.16
C LYS A 198 21.17 6.87 21.44
N LYS A 199 20.17 6.36 22.17
CA LYS A 199 19.74 6.91 23.46
C LYS A 199 20.82 6.72 24.52
N GLU A 200 21.39 5.51 24.61
CA GLU A 200 22.46 5.17 25.55
C GLU A 200 23.71 6.04 25.30
N LYS A 201 24.16 6.14 24.04
CA LYS A 201 25.28 7.01 23.68
C LYS A 201 25.07 8.48 24.06
N LEU A 202 23.84 9.01 23.88
CA LEU A 202 23.51 10.37 24.29
C LEU A 202 23.56 10.56 25.81
N GLU A 203 23.20 9.52 26.57
CA GLU A 203 23.24 9.50 28.02
C GLU A 203 24.69 9.48 28.53
N GLU A 204 25.53 8.60 27.97
CA GLU A 204 26.98 8.57 28.23
C GLU A 204 27.66 9.91 27.92
N GLU A 205 27.35 10.54 26.79
CA GLU A 205 27.87 11.86 26.45
C GLU A 205 27.42 12.95 27.44
N ARG A 206 26.22 12.83 28.00
CA ARG A 206 25.73 13.74 29.05
C ARG A 206 26.51 13.54 30.34
N GLU A 207 26.70 12.30 30.77
CA GLU A 207 27.47 11.96 31.97
C GLU A 207 28.92 12.40 31.84
N HIS A 208 29.56 12.12 30.71
CA HIS A 208 30.93 12.53 30.44
C HIS A 208 31.10 14.05 30.53
N ARG A 209 30.17 14.82 29.95
CA ARG A 209 30.16 16.29 30.09
C ARG A 209 30.02 16.72 31.55
N GLN A 210 29.17 16.04 32.31
CA GLN A 210 28.93 16.38 33.71
C GLN A 210 30.13 16.06 34.61
N ILE A 211 30.82 14.94 34.36
CA ILE A 211 32.08 14.57 35.02
C ILE A 211 33.17 15.59 34.68
N LYS A 212 33.33 15.92 33.39
CA LYS A 212 34.30 16.91 32.95
C LYS A 212 34.11 18.27 33.65
N PHE A 213 32.85 18.73 33.73
CA PHE A 213 32.53 19.97 34.43
C PHE A 213 32.87 19.89 35.94
N LYS A 214 32.58 18.77 36.60
CA LYS A 214 32.94 18.58 38.01
C LYS A 214 34.44 18.64 38.25
N LEU A 215 35.23 17.98 37.40
CA LEU A 215 36.70 18.01 37.47
C LEU A 215 37.25 19.43 37.25
N GLU A 216 36.69 20.18 36.31
CA GLU A 216 37.09 21.58 36.07
C GLU A 216 36.84 22.45 37.32
N VAL A 217 35.66 22.30 37.94
CA VAL A 217 35.31 23.02 39.17
C VAL A 217 36.26 22.65 40.31
N GLU A 218 36.58 21.37 40.47
CA GLU A 218 37.49 20.90 41.51
C GLU A 218 38.93 21.41 41.29
N LYS A 219 39.40 21.40 40.04
CA LYS A 219 40.69 21.98 39.66
C LYS A 219 40.75 23.48 40.01
N LEU A 220 39.72 24.25 39.67
CA LEU A 220 39.66 25.67 40.00
C LEU A 220 39.62 25.93 41.51
N LYS A 221 38.94 25.08 42.28
CA LYS A 221 38.96 25.17 43.76
C LYS A 221 40.37 24.99 44.31
N LEU A 222 41.08 23.97 43.85
CA LEU A 222 42.46 23.72 44.26
C LEU A 222 43.38 24.90 43.91
N GLU A 223 43.22 25.47 42.71
CA GLU A 223 44.00 26.64 42.28
C GLU A 223 43.74 27.87 43.16
N ILE A 224 42.47 28.13 43.51
CA ILE A 224 42.09 29.20 44.44
C ILE A 224 42.74 28.97 45.81
N ASP A 225 42.71 27.74 46.34
CA ASP A 225 43.28 27.43 47.65
C ASP A 225 44.80 27.59 47.68
N ILE A 226 45.49 27.21 46.59
CA ILE A 226 46.93 27.45 46.42
C ILE A 226 47.24 28.95 46.41
N LEU A 227 46.45 29.75 45.69
CA LEU A 227 46.64 31.20 45.64
C LEU A 227 46.40 31.88 46.98
N LYS A 228 45.43 31.39 47.78
CA LYS A 228 45.19 31.86 49.15
C LYS A 228 46.30 31.50 50.12
N ALA A 229 46.96 30.35 49.91
CA ALA A 229 48.04 29.88 50.77
C ALA A 229 49.39 30.55 50.46
N LYS A 230 49.52 31.28 49.34
CA LYS A 230 50.72 32.07 49.05
C LYS A 230 50.79 33.29 49.97
N PRO A 231 51.81 33.42 50.84
CA PRO A 231 51.98 34.61 51.64
C PRO A 231 52.29 35.80 50.73
N LEU A 232 51.64 36.93 51.00
CA LEU A 232 51.97 38.23 50.41
C LEU A 232 53.40 38.59 50.86
N SER A 233 54.37 38.40 49.96
CA SER A 233 55.73 38.94 50.11
C SER A 233 55.77 40.41 49.76
#